data_AF-V6TFS5-F1
#
_entry.id   AF-V6TFS5-F1
#
_cell.length_a   1.000
_cell.length_b   1.000
_cell.length_c   1.000
_cell.angle_alpha   90.00
_cell.angle_beta   90.00
_cell.angle_gamma   90.00
#
_symmetry.space_group_name_H-M   'P 1'
#
loop_
_entity.id
_entity.type
_entity.pdbx_description
1 polymer ?
#
loop_
_entity_poly.entity_id
_entity_poly.type
_entity_poly.pdbx_seq_one_letter_code
_entity_poly.pdbx_strand_id
1 'polypeptide(L)'
;MNKLIAVEACRCLAVIQDTIDVLERVMCVNPTLFTLGLDFDGLLGKELSTAMRKYQQTRTTLESLRTELASVKAAGFKARLKSIQRKIEGATDMFQKAVKQLIVLLAGELDFIPKLEQAGVQPVLLQPQAAVLGGAAGRSTATASVAGDHAQVLSQSQTGTLVPNQAAQNYASINDLIAILKSLHHVVSIDMMTSADQEKQKKTMLAALAASERTNLAHLQSLRRELDITMGQCQSAEERVALHLATINELLTTNAVNADNETTRLIEESSGLETQSQESYSKRIGDIMPKILELQRKVADLCKKHRDSVVDIQRNKRRSEFQIRNWLKNYDERCIDCDNLIYKLRYETNISEDRIGVLQGVINAYNAYLTKRTSQHEEKEEVLRQFMLSWELPPVVYETQHKEFG
;
A
#
# COMPACT_ATOMS: atom_id res chain seq x y z
N MET A 1 87.79 -31.56 19.08
CA MET A 1 87.26 -31.61 17.70
C MET A 1 86.60 -30.30 17.27
N ASN A 2 85.78 -29.68 18.11
CA ASN A 2 85.01 -28.46 17.75
C ASN A 2 85.85 -27.22 17.38
N LYS A 3 87.03 -27.02 17.99
CA LYS A 3 87.87 -25.85 17.68
C LYS A 3 88.46 -25.88 16.27
N LEU A 4 88.88 -27.05 15.79
CA LEU A 4 89.47 -27.19 14.45
C LEU A 4 88.40 -27.04 13.35
N ILE A 5 87.22 -27.63 13.58
CA ILE A 5 86.06 -27.49 12.68
C ILE A 5 85.59 -26.04 12.62
N ALA A 6 85.56 -25.33 13.76
CA ALA A 6 85.20 -23.92 13.77
C ALA A 6 86.22 -23.02 13.06
N VAL A 7 87.52 -23.27 13.23
CA VAL A 7 88.59 -22.54 12.53
C VAL A 7 88.50 -22.75 11.02
N GLU A 8 88.29 -24.00 10.58
CA GLU A 8 88.18 -24.31 9.15
C GLU A 8 86.88 -23.76 8.54
N ALA A 9 85.77 -23.77 9.29
CA ALA A 9 84.53 -23.15 8.86
C ALA A 9 84.65 -21.62 8.75
N CYS A 10 85.38 -20.96 9.66
CA CYS A 10 85.69 -19.53 9.53
C CYS A 10 86.52 -19.22 8.28
N ARG A 11 87.49 -20.08 7.93
CA ARG A 11 88.26 -19.95 6.68
C ARG A 11 87.37 -20.12 5.45
N CYS A 12 86.48 -21.11 5.46
CA CYS A 12 85.51 -21.31 4.38
C CYS A 12 84.56 -20.11 4.22
N LEU A 13 84.05 -19.56 5.32
CA LEU A 13 83.21 -18.36 5.30
C LEU A 13 83.97 -17.15 4.73
N ALA A 14 85.23 -16.96 5.12
CA ALA A 14 86.08 -15.90 4.56
C ALA A 14 86.28 -16.06 3.05
N VAL A 15 86.57 -17.27 2.57
CA VAL A 15 86.72 -17.54 1.13
C VAL A 15 85.41 -17.29 0.36
N ILE A 16 84.27 -17.67 0.94
CA ILE A 16 82.95 -17.41 0.35
C ILE A 16 82.70 -15.89 0.25
N GLN A 17 83.03 -15.14 1.30
CA GLN A 17 82.88 -13.68 1.31
C GLN A 17 83.82 -13.00 0.30
N ASP A 18 85.10 -13.38 0.25
CA ASP A 18 86.05 -12.87 -0.75
C ASP A 18 85.56 -13.13 -2.18
N THR A 19 84.96 -14.30 -2.41
CA THR A 19 84.38 -14.65 -3.72
C THR A 19 83.17 -13.78 -4.05
N ILE A 20 82.29 -13.51 -3.09
CA ILE A 20 81.15 -12.59 -3.25
C ILE A 20 81.65 -11.19 -3.63
N ASP A 21 82.61 -10.66 -2.89
CA ASP A 21 83.12 -9.30 -3.09
C ASP A 21 83.74 -9.12 -4.48
N VAL A 22 84.53 -10.09 -4.94
CA VAL A 22 85.14 -10.04 -6.28
C VAL A 22 84.08 -10.11 -7.38
N LEU A 23 83.05 -10.94 -7.22
CA LEU A 23 81.95 -11.03 -8.18
C LEU A 23 81.14 -9.73 -8.24
N GLU A 24 80.85 -9.10 -7.10
CA GLU A 24 80.17 -7.80 -7.03
C GLU A 24 80.99 -6.69 -7.72
N ARG A 25 82.32 -6.68 -7.55
CA ARG A 25 83.23 -5.75 -8.26
C ARG A 25 83.21 -5.96 -9.77
N VAL A 26 83.30 -7.21 -10.24
CA VAL A 26 83.23 -7.54 -11.68
C VAL A 26 81.90 -7.11 -12.29
N MET A 27 80.78 -7.26 -11.56
CA MET A 27 79.47 -6.83 -12.02
C MET A 27 79.36 -5.32 -12.28
N CYS A 28 80.11 -4.51 -11.53
CA CYS A 28 80.14 -3.06 -11.72
C CYS A 28 80.87 -2.65 -13.01
N VAL A 29 81.71 -3.52 -13.59
CA VAL A 29 82.39 -3.30 -14.88
C VAL A 29 81.41 -3.55 -16.03
N ASN A 30 80.46 -2.62 -16.19
CA ASN A 30 79.39 -2.66 -17.18
C ASN A 30 79.63 -1.58 -18.27
N PRO A 31 79.20 -1.76 -19.53
CA PRO A 31 79.22 -0.70 -20.54
C PRO A 31 78.76 0.67 -20.03
N THR A 32 77.71 0.73 -19.19
CA THR A 32 77.20 1.98 -18.59
C THR A 32 78.28 2.73 -17.82
N LEU A 33 79.18 2.03 -17.11
CA LEU A 33 80.27 2.65 -16.35
C LEU A 33 81.17 3.51 -17.25
N PHE A 34 81.47 3.05 -18.47
CA PHE A 34 82.33 3.77 -19.41
C PHE A 34 81.63 4.95 -20.11
N THR A 35 80.30 5.03 -20.05
CA THR A 35 79.55 6.18 -20.59
C THR A 35 79.53 7.38 -19.65
N LEU A 36 79.95 7.21 -18.39
CA LEU A 36 79.95 8.26 -17.37
C LEU A 36 81.09 9.29 -17.51
N GLY A 37 81.97 9.14 -18.52
CA GLY A 37 83.01 10.14 -18.82
C GLY A 37 84.14 10.26 -17.78
N LEU A 38 84.30 9.25 -16.90
CA LEU A 38 85.31 9.24 -15.84
C LEU A 38 86.72 8.95 -16.35
N ASP A 39 87.72 9.61 -15.75
CA ASP A 39 89.14 9.27 -15.95
C ASP A 39 89.54 8.07 -15.08
N PHE A 40 89.30 6.87 -15.61
CA PHE A 40 89.64 5.60 -14.95
C PHE A 40 91.15 5.41 -14.74
N ASP A 41 92.01 6.06 -15.53
CA ASP A 41 93.46 5.89 -15.43
C ASP A 41 94.00 6.58 -14.16
N GLY A 42 93.41 7.72 -13.79
CA GLY A 42 93.68 8.43 -12.54
C GLY A 42 93.00 7.81 -11.32
N LEU A 43 91.76 7.31 -11.48
CA LEU A 43 90.97 6.79 -10.36
C LEU A 43 91.39 5.40 -9.90
N LEU A 44 91.67 4.49 -10.84
CA LEU A 44 91.87 3.05 -10.59
C LEU A 44 93.25 2.56 -11.02
N GLY A 45 94.07 3.43 -11.61
CA GLY A 45 95.37 3.09 -12.18
C GLY A 45 95.28 2.55 -13.61
N LYS A 46 96.35 2.79 -14.38
CA LYS A 46 96.42 2.45 -15.81
C LYS A 46 96.24 0.96 -16.10
N GLU A 47 96.76 0.09 -15.23
CA GLU A 47 96.70 -1.36 -15.44
C GLU A 47 95.27 -1.90 -15.33
N LEU A 48 94.55 -1.53 -14.26
CA LEU A 48 93.17 -1.95 -14.04
C LEU A 48 92.23 -1.31 -15.06
N SER A 49 92.40 -0.01 -15.35
CA SER A 49 91.63 0.68 -16.39
C SER A 49 91.81 0.03 -17.77
N THR A 50 93.05 -0.31 -18.14
CA THR A 50 93.32 -1.02 -19.41
C THR A 50 92.66 -2.39 -19.44
N ALA A 51 92.73 -3.14 -18.34
CA ALA A 51 92.10 -4.46 -18.21
C ALA A 51 90.56 -4.37 -18.30
N MET A 52 89.95 -3.36 -17.65
CA MET A 52 88.52 -3.08 -17.69
C MET A 52 88.07 -2.74 -19.12
N ARG A 53 88.79 -1.86 -19.83
CA ARG A 53 88.49 -1.52 -21.24
C ARG A 53 88.61 -2.74 -22.15
N LYS A 54 89.64 -3.56 -21.98
CA LYS A 54 89.86 -4.79 -22.74
C LYS A 54 88.78 -5.84 -22.47
N TYR A 55 88.38 -6.03 -21.21
CA TYR A 55 87.25 -6.86 -20.83
C TYR A 55 85.96 -6.38 -21.51
N GLN A 56 85.68 -5.07 -21.45
CA GLN A 56 84.49 -4.50 -22.06
C GLN A 56 84.46 -4.61 -23.59
N GLN A 57 85.60 -4.39 -24.24
CA GLN A 57 85.75 -4.53 -25.68
C GLN A 57 85.56 -5.99 -26.14
N THR A 58 86.17 -6.94 -25.43
CA THR A 58 86.02 -8.37 -25.75
C THR A 58 84.60 -8.86 -25.47
N ARG A 59 83.96 -8.37 -24.41
CA ARG A 59 82.55 -8.64 -24.08
C ARG A 59 81.60 -8.17 -25.18
N THR A 60 81.68 -6.90 -25.56
CA THR A 60 80.83 -6.31 -26.62
C THR A 60 81.03 -6.99 -27.97
N THR A 61 82.28 -7.33 -28.31
CA THR A 61 82.59 -8.12 -29.51
C THR A 61 81.91 -9.48 -29.47
N LEU A 62 82.00 -10.20 -28.35
CA LEU A 62 81.38 -11.52 -28.18
C LEU A 62 79.85 -11.45 -28.22
N GLU A 63 79.25 -10.46 -27.56
CA GLU A 63 77.80 -10.21 -27.60
C GLU A 63 77.34 -9.91 -29.04
N SER A 64 78.05 -9.05 -29.77
CA SER A 64 77.73 -8.75 -31.17
C SER A 64 77.78 -9.99 -32.06
N LEU A 65 78.82 -10.84 -31.92
CA LEU A 65 78.94 -12.08 -32.69
C LEU A 65 77.85 -13.10 -32.33
N ARG A 66 77.42 -13.15 -31.06
CA ARG A 66 76.29 -13.98 -30.63
C ARG A 66 74.97 -13.50 -31.22
N THR A 67 74.74 -12.18 -31.28
CA THR A 67 73.56 -11.62 -31.96
C THR A 67 73.58 -11.90 -33.46
N GLU A 68 74.74 -11.81 -34.10
CA GLU A 68 74.91 -12.17 -35.52
C GLU A 68 74.66 -13.66 -35.73
N LEU A 69 75.15 -14.54 -34.84
CA LEU A 69 74.87 -15.98 -34.90
C LEU A 69 73.37 -16.28 -34.83
N ALA A 70 72.64 -15.64 -33.91
CA ALA A 70 71.20 -15.81 -33.77
C ALA A 70 70.46 -15.39 -35.04
N SER A 71 70.80 -14.22 -35.59
CA SER A 71 70.24 -13.74 -36.86
C SER A 71 70.54 -14.68 -38.04
N VAL A 72 71.79 -15.14 -38.17
CA VAL A 72 72.24 -16.03 -39.24
C VAL A 72 71.64 -17.44 -39.12
N LYS A 73 71.43 -17.92 -37.90
CA LYS A 73 70.74 -19.19 -37.61
C LYS A 73 69.27 -19.10 -37.99
N ALA A 74 68.58 -18.01 -37.63
CA ALA A 74 67.19 -17.76 -38.02
C ALA A 74 67.02 -17.66 -39.55
N ALA A 75 68.00 -17.05 -40.25
CA ALA A 75 67.98 -16.90 -41.70
C ALA A 75 68.48 -18.13 -42.49
N GLY A 76 68.95 -19.20 -41.82
CA GLY A 76 69.30 -20.47 -42.45
C GLY A 76 70.62 -20.52 -43.25
N PHE A 77 71.51 -19.53 -43.12
CA PHE A 77 72.77 -19.48 -43.88
C PHE A 77 73.87 -20.41 -43.30
N LYS A 78 73.86 -21.69 -43.68
CA LYS A 78 74.77 -22.73 -43.15
C LYS A 78 76.28 -22.42 -43.27
N ALA A 79 76.74 -21.82 -44.38
CA ALA A 79 78.16 -21.50 -44.59
C ALA A 79 78.66 -20.36 -43.67
N ARG A 80 77.81 -19.34 -43.45
CA ARG A 80 78.11 -18.20 -42.59
C ARG A 80 78.06 -18.60 -41.11
N LEU A 81 77.21 -19.56 -40.76
CA LEU A 81 77.08 -20.11 -39.40
C LEU A 81 78.40 -20.74 -38.90
N LYS A 82 79.06 -21.57 -39.71
CA LYS A 82 80.36 -22.19 -39.34
C LYS A 82 81.52 -21.18 -39.24
N SER A 83 81.44 -20.06 -39.95
CA SER A 83 82.42 -18.97 -39.86
C SER A 83 82.23 -18.15 -38.58
N ILE A 84 80.98 -17.79 -38.25
CA ILE A 84 80.65 -17.05 -37.03
C ILE A 84 80.96 -17.90 -35.79
N GLN A 85 80.68 -19.21 -35.82
CA GLN A 85 81.05 -20.11 -34.72
C GLN A 85 82.56 -20.08 -34.40
N ARG A 86 83.42 -20.16 -35.42
CA ARG A 86 84.89 -20.03 -35.24
C ARG A 86 85.30 -18.66 -34.71
N LYS A 87 84.63 -17.58 -35.15
CA LYS A 87 84.87 -16.23 -34.61
C LYS A 87 84.45 -16.12 -33.14
N ILE A 88 83.33 -16.76 -32.76
CA ILE A 88 82.85 -16.81 -31.37
C ILE A 88 83.83 -17.60 -30.50
N GLU A 89 84.36 -18.73 -30.96
CA GLU A 89 85.39 -19.49 -30.24
C GLU A 89 86.61 -18.61 -29.96
N GLY A 90 87.17 -17.96 -30.98
CA GLY A 90 88.31 -17.06 -30.82
C GLY A 90 88.03 -15.83 -29.93
N ALA A 91 86.83 -15.25 -30.05
CA ALA A 91 86.39 -14.16 -29.17
C ALA A 91 86.16 -14.62 -27.73
N THR A 92 85.70 -15.87 -27.54
CA THR A 92 85.51 -16.49 -26.22
C THR A 92 86.85 -16.70 -25.53
N ASP A 93 87.87 -17.18 -26.24
CA ASP A 93 89.22 -17.34 -25.67
C ASP A 93 89.82 -15.99 -25.24
N MET A 94 89.66 -14.95 -26.07
CA MET A 94 90.11 -13.59 -25.72
C MET A 94 89.34 -13.02 -24.54
N PHE A 95 88.03 -13.23 -24.49
CA PHE A 95 87.17 -12.81 -23.38
C PHE A 95 87.56 -13.55 -22.09
N GLN A 96 87.78 -14.86 -22.12
CA GLN A 96 88.21 -15.63 -20.95
C GLN A 96 89.56 -15.15 -20.41
N LYS A 97 90.53 -14.84 -21.29
CA LYS A 97 91.81 -14.25 -20.87
C LYS A 97 91.62 -12.88 -20.23
N ALA A 98 90.75 -12.04 -20.79
CA ALA A 98 90.44 -10.72 -20.23
C ALA A 98 89.71 -10.82 -18.87
N VAL A 99 88.76 -11.76 -18.73
CA VAL A 99 88.06 -12.05 -17.46
C VAL A 99 89.04 -12.48 -16.38
N LYS A 100 89.92 -13.45 -16.67
CA LYS A 100 90.92 -13.92 -15.70
C LYS A 100 91.85 -12.80 -15.24
N GLN A 101 92.33 -12.00 -16.18
CA GLN A 101 93.17 -10.84 -15.87
C GLN A 101 92.43 -9.82 -15.00
N LEU A 102 91.17 -9.52 -15.33
CA LEU A 102 90.35 -8.58 -14.57
C LEU A 102 90.05 -9.08 -13.14
N ILE A 103 89.71 -10.37 -12.98
CA ILE A 103 89.44 -10.98 -11.66
C ILE A 103 90.66 -10.88 -10.75
N VAL A 104 91.86 -11.19 -11.27
CA VAL A 104 93.09 -11.13 -10.47
C VAL A 104 93.37 -9.70 -9.99
N LEU A 105 93.20 -8.71 -10.87
CA LEU A 105 93.41 -7.30 -10.51
C LEU A 105 92.35 -6.80 -9.52
N LEU A 106 91.08 -7.15 -9.71
CA LEU A 106 89.98 -6.75 -8.81
C LEU A 106 90.04 -7.45 -7.45
N ALA A 107 90.60 -8.66 -7.37
CA ALA A 107 90.83 -9.35 -6.11
C ALA A 107 91.83 -8.60 -5.21
N GLY A 108 92.83 -7.95 -5.81
CA GLY A 108 93.80 -7.11 -5.10
C GLY A 108 93.29 -5.71 -4.72
N GLU A 109 92.22 -5.23 -5.37
CA GLU A 109 91.73 -3.86 -5.23
C GLU A 109 90.49 -3.79 -4.32
N LEU A 110 90.72 -3.76 -2.99
CA LEU A 110 89.64 -3.70 -1.98
C LEU A 110 88.83 -2.40 -2.04
N ASP A 111 89.46 -1.30 -2.47
CA ASP A 111 88.85 0.04 -2.52
C ASP A 111 88.12 0.34 -3.83
N PHE A 112 87.93 -0.66 -4.70
CA PHE A 112 87.33 -0.46 -6.03
C PHE A 112 85.93 0.18 -5.96
N ILE A 113 85.02 -0.38 -5.16
CA ILE A 113 83.65 0.14 -5.00
C ILE A 113 83.67 1.51 -4.29
N PRO A 114 84.38 1.70 -3.15
CA PRO A 114 84.50 3.00 -2.50
C PRO A 114 85.05 4.10 -3.42
N LYS A 115 86.05 3.82 -4.26
CA LYS A 115 86.60 4.79 -5.22
C LYS A 115 85.57 5.19 -6.29
N LEU A 116 84.73 4.26 -6.74
CA LEU A 116 83.61 4.57 -7.64
C LEU A 116 82.55 5.45 -6.97
N GLU A 117 82.20 5.15 -5.73
CA GLU A 117 81.25 5.96 -4.94
C GLU A 117 81.76 7.38 -4.69
N GLN A 118 83.05 7.54 -4.34
CA GLN A 118 83.69 8.85 -4.21
C GLN A 118 83.71 9.65 -5.51
N ALA A 119 83.78 8.96 -6.66
CA ALA A 119 83.66 9.57 -7.98
C ALA A 119 82.20 9.87 -8.38
N GLY A 120 81.23 9.70 -7.47
CA GLY A 120 79.81 9.99 -7.69
C GLY A 120 79.05 8.88 -8.44
N VAL A 121 79.64 7.70 -8.62
CA VAL A 121 78.99 6.55 -9.25
C VAL A 121 78.19 5.79 -8.20
N GLN A 122 76.93 5.46 -8.49
CA GLN A 122 76.15 4.54 -7.66
C GLN A 122 76.29 3.12 -8.18
N PRO A 123 77.00 2.20 -7.49
CA PRO A 123 77.24 0.84 -7.96
C PRO A 123 75.94 0.04 -8.19
N VAL A 124 74.89 0.35 -7.41
CA VAL A 124 73.54 -0.25 -7.54
C VAL A 124 72.93 0.01 -8.92
N LEU A 125 73.21 1.18 -9.54
CA LEU A 125 72.69 1.53 -10.86
C LEU A 125 73.45 0.86 -12.01
N LEU A 126 74.63 0.29 -11.73
CA LEU A 126 75.45 -0.43 -12.71
C LEU A 126 75.12 -1.93 -12.77
N GLN A 127 74.41 -2.43 -11.77
CA GLN A 127 73.92 -3.80 -11.77
C GLN A 127 72.77 -3.94 -12.80
N PRO A 128 72.73 -5.02 -13.58
CA PRO A 128 71.59 -5.29 -14.44
C PRO A 128 70.34 -5.43 -13.55
N GLN A 129 69.42 -4.47 -13.64
CA GLN A 129 68.13 -4.56 -12.96
C GLN A 129 67.44 -5.82 -13.47
N ALA A 130 67.22 -6.77 -12.56
CA ALA A 130 66.33 -7.89 -12.82
C ALA A 130 64.97 -7.27 -13.17
N ALA A 131 64.52 -7.46 -14.41
CA ALA A 131 63.20 -7.03 -14.82
C ALA A 131 62.18 -7.74 -13.93
N VAL A 132 61.65 -7.02 -12.94
CA VAL A 132 60.51 -7.43 -12.16
C VAL A 132 59.36 -7.54 -13.14
N LEU A 133 59.00 -8.77 -13.50
CA LEU A 133 57.90 -9.09 -14.39
C LEU A 133 56.58 -8.84 -13.65
N GLY A 134 56.25 -7.56 -13.49
CA GLY A 134 54.99 -7.07 -12.98
C GLY A 134 54.09 -6.60 -14.12
N GLY A 135 52.99 -7.33 -14.33
CA GLY A 135 51.68 -6.81 -14.72
C GLY A 135 51.54 -5.82 -15.89
N ALA A 136 50.83 -6.31 -16.92
CA ALA A 136 49.92 -5.58 -17.81
C ALA A 136 50.46 -4.88 -19.08
N ALA A 137 50.04 -5.49 -20.20
CA ALA A 137 49.51 -4.87 -21.42
C ALA A 137 50.39 -3.89 -22.23
N GLY A 138 50.80 -4.37 -23.40
CA GLY A 138 50.57 -3.63 -24.66
C GLY A 138 51.74 -2.82 -25.24
N ARG A 139 52.40 -3.41 -26.25
CA ARG A 139 53.13 -2.76 -27.36
C ARG A 139 54.40 -1.94 -27.04
N SER A 140 55.55 -2.59 -27.15
CA SER A 140 56.59 -2.26 -28.15
C SER A 140 57.78 -3.22 -28.00
N THR A 141 57.86 -4.19 -28.90
CA THR A 141 58.98 -5.14 -29.00
C THR A 141 60.07 -4.54 -29.86
N ALA A 142 61.03 -3.84 -29.25
CA ALA A 142 62.33 -3.54 -29.85
C ALA A 142 63.34 -3.09 -28.80
N THR A 143 63.67 -3.97 -27.83
CA THR A 143 64.96 -4.06 -27.11
C THR A 143 64.84 -5.20 -26.09
N ALA A 144 64.65 -6.44 -26.57
CA ALA A 144 64.78 -7.61 -25.72
C ALA A 144 66.26 -8.02 -25.75
N SER A 145 66.93 -7.83 -24.61
CA SER A 145 68.27 -8.33 -24.33
C SER A 145 68.34 -9.83 -24.63
N VAL A 146 69.42 -10.24 -25.31
CA VAL A 146 69.70 -11.61 -25.77
C VAL A 146 70.15 -12.48 -24.59
N ALA A 147 69.29 -12.61 -23.60
CA ALA A 147 69.41 -13.51 -22.45
C ALA A 147 68.12 -14.32 -22.34
N GLY A 148 67.93 -15.26 -23.25
CA GLY A 148 66.72 -16.07 -23.28
C GLY A 148 66.61 -16.93 -24.53
N ASP A 149 67.67 -17.65 -24.90
CA ASP A 149 67.62 -18.62 -26.00
C ASP A 149 68.18 -19.97 -25.54
N HIS A 150 67.51 -20.55 -24.53
CA HIS A 150 67.52 -21.98 -24.24
C HIS A 150 66.22 -22.42 -23.52
N ALA A 151 65.08 -21.90 -23.98
CA ALA A 151 63.77 -22.32 -23.48
C ALA A 151 62.79 -22.48 -24.65
N GLN A 152 63.01 -23.50 -25.48
CA GLN A 152 61.97 -24.06 -26.35
C GLN A 152 62.38 -25.48 -26.77
N VAL A 153 62.20 -26.43 -25.86
CA VAL A 153 61.75 -27.78 -26.23
C VAL A 153 60.47 -28.01 -25.44
N LEU A 154 59.36 -27.65 -26.09
CA LEU A 154 58.04 -28.11 -25.72
C LEU A 154 58.02 -29.64 -25.89
N SER A 155 58.16 -30.37 -24.79
CA SER A 155 57.63 -31.73 -24.70
C SER A 155 56.46 -31.70 -23.71
N GLN A 156 55.25 -31.57 -24.25
CA GLN A 156 54.05 -32.01 -23.55
C GLN A 156 54.17 -33.53 -23.34
N SER A 157 54.29 -33.96 -22.09
CA SER A 157 53.94 -35.32 -21.70
C SER A 157 52.75 -35.25 -20.74
N GLN A 158 51.56 -35.52 -21.27
CA GLN A 158 50.42 -35.97 -20.50
C GLN A 158 50.79 -37.30 -19.85
N THR A 159 51.14 -37.25 -18.56
CA THR A 159 50.88 -38.30 -17.55
C THR A 159 51.61 -37.87 -16.28
N GLY A 160 50.86 -37.62 -15.21
CA GLY A 160 51.39 -37.27 -13.90
C GLY A 160 52.27 -38.40 -13.33
N THR A 161 53.58 -38.25 -13.49
CA THR A 161 54.60 -38.94 -12.70
C THR A 161 55.75 -37.98 -12.46
N LEU A 162 56.04 -37.70 -11.19
CA LEU A 162 57.15 -36.87 -10.75
C LEU A 162 58.45 -37.63 -11.00
N VAL A 163 59.14 -37.30 -12.09
CA VAL A 163 60.54 -37.69 -12.29
C VAL A 163 61.41 -36.58 -11.70
N PRO A 164 62.37 -36.87 -10.80
CA PRO A 164 63.31 -35.88 -10.32
C PRO A 164 64.23 -35.53 -11.49
N ASN A 165 63.90 -34.44 -12.17
CA ASN A 165 64.73 -33.91 -13.23
C ASN A 165 66.02 -33.42 -12.55
N GLN A 166 67.08 -34.21 -12.68
CA GLN A 166 68.42 -33.79 -12.31
C GLN A 166 68.69 -32.49 -13.06
N ALA A 167 68.73 -31.40 -12.31
CA ALA A 167 68.95 -30.08 -12.81
C ALA A 167 70.20 -30.10 -13.70
N ALA A 168 69.99 -29.94 -15.02
CA ALA A 168 70.98 -29.32 -15.86
C ALA A 168 71.34 -28.02 -15.13
N GLN A 169 72.55 -27.96 -14.58
CA GLN A 169 73.07 -26.79 -13.90
C GLN A 169 73.17 -25.67 -14.95
N ASN A 170 72.05 -24.98 -15.14
CA ASN A 170 72.01 -23.67 -15.73
C ASN A 170 72.93 -22.83 -14.86
N TYR A 171 74.09 -22.43 -15.40
CA TYR A 171 74.94 -21.49 -14.70
C TYR A 171 74.11 -20.23 -14.48
N ALA A 172 73.70 -20.09 -13.22
CA ALA A 172 73.19 -18.93 -12.52
C ALA A 172 73.82 -17.66 -13.10
N SER A 173 73.01 -16.63 -13.34
CA SER A 173 73.57 -15.29 -13.55
C SER A 173 74.52 -14.96 -12.40
N ILE A 174 75.48 -14.03 -12.59
CA ILE A 174 76.40 -13.66 -11.49
C ILE A 174 75.62 -13.26 -10.23
N ASN A 175 74.43 -12.66 -10.39
CA ASN A 175 73.48 -12.37 -9.31
C ASN A 175 72.97 -13.62 -8.56
N ASP A 176 72.55 -14.65 -9.29
CA ASP A 176 72.06 -15.89 -8.69
C ASP A 176 73.19 -16.61 -7.93
N LEU A 177 74.42 -16.56 -8.46
CA LEU A 177 75.59 -17.12 -7.78
C LEU A 177 75.92 -16.36 -6.50
N ILE A 178 75.88 -15.02 -6.52
CA ILE A 178 76.04 -14.20 -5.32
C ILE A 178 74.95 -14.52 -4.29
N ALA A 179 73.69 -14.67 -4.71
CA ALA A 179 72.58 -15.01 -3.82
C ALA A 179 72.76 -16.39 -3.16
N ILE A 180 73.18 -17.39 -3.94
CA ILE A 180 73.48 -18.74 -3.43
C ILE A 180 74.64 -18.68 -2.43
N LEU A 181 75.72 -17.96 -2.74
CA LEU A 181 76.88 -17.82 -1.85
C LEU A 181 76.50 -17.08 -0.55
N LYS A 182 75.67 -16.03 -0.61
CA LYS A 182 75.13 -15.34 0.57
C LYS A 182 74.24 -16.26 1.41
N SER A 183 73.39 -17.06 0.78
CA SER A 183 72.57 -18.06 1.48
C SER A 183 73.42 -19.13 2.16
N LEU A 184 74.47 -19.63 1.47
CA LEU A 184 75.38 -20.63 2.02
C LEU A 184 76.16 -20.07 3.21
N HIS A 185 76.69 -18.85 3.09
CA HIS A 185 77.35 -18.14 4.19
C HIS A 185 76.41 -18.00 5.39
N HIS A 186 75.15 -17.64 5.16
CA HIS A 186 74.15 -17.49 6.22
C HIS A 186 73.81 -18.81 6.91
N VAL A 187 73.56 -19.89 6.16
CA VAL A 187 73.25 -21.21 6.70
C VAL A 187 74.41 -21.74 7.55
N VAL A 188 75.63 -21.71 7.01
CA VAL A 188 76.83 -22.16 7.74
C VAL A 188 77.06 -21.30 8.99
N SER A 189 76.82 -19.99 8.93
CA SER A 189 76.89 -19.11 10.09
C SER A 189 75.84 -19.44 11.15
N ILE A 190 74.60 -19.77 10.77
CA ILE A 190 73.54 -20.14 11.72
C ILE A 190 73.85 -21.48 12.37
N ASP A 191 74.21 -22.49 11.57
CA ASP A 191 74.50 -23.84 12.06
C ASP A 191 75.72 -23.85 13.01
N MET A 192 76.69 -22.93 12.81
CA MET A 192 77.79 -22.72 13.74
C MET A 192 77.38 -22.06 15.07
N MET A 193 76.27 -21.34 15.11
CA MET A 193 75.79 -20.61 16.29
C MET A 193 74.69 -21.34 17.07
N THR A 194 74.11 -22.41 16.52
CA THR A 194 73.03 -23.18 17.18
C THR A 194 73.55 -24.46 17.84
N SER A 195 73.21 -24.67 19.12
CA SER A 195 73.50 -25.92 19.84
C SER A 195 72.52 -27.05 19.46
N ALA A 196 72.95 -28.31 19.57
CA ALA A 196 72.12 -29.48 19.31
C ALA A 196 70.82 -29.51 20.15
N ASP A 197 70.86 -28.99 21.38
CA ASP A 197 69.68 -28.90 22.25
C ASP A 197 68.67 -27.84 21.79
N GLN A 198 69.15 -26.70 21.27
CA GLN A 198 68.29 -25.67 20.69
C GLN A 198 67.60 -26.19 19.43
N GLU A 199 68.31 -26.95 18.61
CA GLU A 199 67.75 -27.57 17.40
C GLU A 199 66.71 -28.66 17.74
N LYS A 200 66.93 -29.43 18.82
CA LYS A 200 65.95 -30.39 19.32
C LYS A 200 64.68 -29.69 19.84
N GLN A 201 64.83 -28.63 20.63
CA GLN A 201 63.70 -27.83 21.14
C GLN A 201 62.90 -27.20 20.01
N LYS A 202 63.57 -26.60 19.02
CA LYS A 202 62.96 -26.05 17.81
C LYS A 202 62.13 -27.09 17.07
N LYS A 203 62.67 -28.30 16.85
CA LYS A 203 61.94 -29.40 16.19
C LYS A 203 60.69 -29.82 16.98
N THR A 204 60.77 -29.90 18.31
CA THR A 204 59.60 -30.22 19.14
C THR A 204 58.53 -29.13 19.12
N MET A 205 58.92 -27.86 19.15
CA MET A 205 57.96 -26.74 19.03
C MET A 205 57.30 -26.71 17.67
N LEU A 206 58.06 -26.90 16.58
CA LEU A 206 57.50 -26.98 15.22
C LEU A 206 56.52 -28.14 15.06
N ALA A 207 56.81 -29.31 15.66
CA ALA A 207 55.89 -30.44 15.64
C ALA A 207 54.59 -30.16 16.41
N ALA A 208 54.69 -29.51 17.58
CA ALA A 208 53.52 -29.12 18.38
C ALA A 208 52.67 -28.06 17.66
N LEU A 209 53.32 -27.06 17.04
CA LEU A 209 52.65 -26.05 16.21
C LEU A 209 51.94 -26.70 15.01
N ALA A 210 52.61 -27.59 14.29
CA ALA A 210 52.00 -28.29 13.15
C ALA A 210 50.78 -29.15 13.57
N ALA A 211 50.83 -29.77 14.76
CA ALA A 211 49.68 -30.51 15.29
C ALA A 211 48.52 -29.57 15.64
N SER A 212 48.81 -28.43 16.30
CA SER A 212 47.81 -27.41 16.62
C SER A 212 47.21 -26.76 15.37
N GLU A 213 48.00 -26.53 14.32
CA GLU A 213 47.51 -26.01 13.06
C GLU A 213 46.53 -26.99 12.40
N ARG A 214 46.83 -28.30 12.43
CA ARG A 214 45.91 -29.32 11.90
C ARG A 214 44.57 -29.35 12.65
N THR A 215 44.58 -29.24 13.97
CA THR A 215 43.33 -29.19 14.75
C THR A 215 42.55 -27.92 14.48
N ASN A 216 43.23 -26.78 14.37
CA ASN A 216 42.58 -25.49 14.05
C ASN A 216 41.98 -25.51 12.63
N LEU A 217 42.68 -26.08 11.66
CA LEU A 217 42.17 -26.25 10.30
C LEU A 217 40.93 -27.15 10.27
N ALA A 218 40.92 -28.25 11.03
CA ALA A 218 39.75 -29.12 11.14
C ALA A 218 38.56 -28.38 11.77
N HIS A 219 38.79 -27.58 12.82
CA HIS A 219 37.75 -26.77 13.45
C HIS A 219 37.20 -25.70 12.51
N LEU A 220 38.07 -24.99 11.78
CA LEU A 220 37.67 -24.02 10.76
C LEU A 220 36.85 -24.66 9.64
N GLN A 221 37.19 -25.88 9.22
CA GLN A 221 36.39 -26.62 8.24
C GLN A 221 35.01 -27.00 8.78
N SER A 222 34.90 -27.37 10.06
CA SER A 222 33.61 -27.62 10.72
C SER A 222 32.75 -26.37 10.75
N LEU A 223 33.31 -25.24 11.22
CA LEU A 223 32.60 -23.97 11.28
C LEU A 223 32.15 -23.47 9.90
N ARG A 224 32.97 -23.69 8.86
CA ARG A 224 32.58 -23.39 7.47
C ARG A 224 31.37 -24.21 7.03
N ARG A 225 31.33 -25.51 7.34
CA ARG A 225 30.17 -26.36 7.01
C ARG A 225 28.91 -25.91 7.76
N GLU A 226 29.04 -25.55 9.04
CA GLU A 226 27.92 -25.03 9.82
C GLU A 226 27.42 -23.69 9.26
N LEU A 227 28.34 -22.81 8.83
CA LEU A 227 27.98 -21.57 8.15
C LEU A 227 27.24 -21.83 6.83
N ASP A 228 27.72 -22.76 6.00
CA ASP A 228 27.07 -23.11 4.73
C ASP A 228 25.65 -23.66 4.97
N ILE A 229 25.48 -24.53 5.97
CA ILE A 229 24.17 -25.09 6.34
C ILE A 229 23.21 -23.99 6.82
N THR A 230 23.68 -23.12 7.72
CA THR A 230 22.84 -22.04 8.27
C THR A 230 22.49 -21.01 7.21
N MET A 231 23.41 -20.66 6.31
CA MET A 231 23.13 -19.82 5.15
C MET A 231 22.05 -20.43 4.25
N GLY A 232 22.14 -21.73 3.95
CA GLY A 232 21.12 -22.43 3.17
C GLY A 232 19.74 -22.46 3.86
N GLN A 233 19.70 -22.61 5.19
CA GLN A 233 18.46 -22.55 5.95
C GLN A 233 17.85 -21.15 5.94
N CYS A 234 18.66 -20.09 6.07
CA CYS A 234 18.21 -18.70 5.96
C CYS A 234 17.62 -18.41 4.58
N GLN A 235 18.31 -18.77 3.51
CA GLN A 235 17.81 -18.59 2.13
C GLN A 235 16.48 -19.31 1.91
N SER A 236 16.38 -20.56 2.34
CA SER A 236 15.13 -21.32 2.24
C SER A 236 13.98 -20.70 3.06
N ALA A 237 14.28 -20.10 4.21
CA ALA A 237 13.29 -19.38 5.01
C ALA A 237 12.84 -18.08 4.33
N GLU A 238 13.77 -17.32 3.75
CA GLU A 238 13.47 -16.10 2.98
C GLU A 238 12.57 -16.40 1.78
N GLU A 239 12.86 -17.47 1.02
CA GLU A 239 12.02 -17.91 -0.10
C GLU A 239 10.60 -18.29 0.34
N ARG A 240 10.45 -18.99 1.47
CA ARG A 240 9.13 -19.31 2.04
C ARG A 240 8.36 -18.06 2.43
N VAL A 241 9.02 -17.10 3.07
CA VAL A 241 8.40 -15.82 3.46
C VAL A 241 7.98 -15.04 2.22
N ALA A 242 8.81 -14.98 1.19
CA ALA A 242 8.49 -14.32 -0.07
C ALA A 242 7.25 -14.93 -0.76
N LEU A 243 7.16 -16.27 -0.79
CA LEU A 243 5.97 -16.98 -1.30
C LEU A 243 4.72 -16.65 -0.47
N HIS A 244 4.81 -16.69 0.86
CA HIS A 244 3.69 -16.34 1.72
C HIS A 244 3.22 -14.89 1.53
N LEU A 245 4.16 -13.94 1.41
CA LEU A 245 3.82 -12.54 1.12
C LEU A 245 3.12 -12.39 -0.23
N ALA A 246 3.57 -13.11 -1.26
CA ALA A 246 2.93 -13.10 -2.57
C ALA A 246 1.49 -13.63 -2.49
N THR A 247 1.27 -14.76 -1.81
CA THR A 247 -0.08 -15.34 -1.62
C THR A 247 -0.98 -14.42 -0.82
N ILE A 248 -0.48 -13.81 0.26
CA ILE A 248 -1.28 -12.87 1.08
C ILE A 248 -1.68 -11.64 0.24
N ASN A 249 -0.77 -11.10 -0.56
CA ASN A 249 -1.09 -9.97 -1.44
C ASN A 249 -2.15 -10.35 -2.49
N GLU A 250 -2.05 -11.54 -3.08
CA GLU A 250 -3.07 -12.04 -4.02
C GLU A 250 -4.45 -12.17 -3.35
N LEU A 251 -4.50 -12.73 -2.14
CA LEU A 251 -5.74 -12.83 -1.37
C LEU A 251 -6.30 -11.45 -0.99
N LEU A 252 -5.45 -10.50 -0.60
CA LEU A 252 -5.86 -9.13 -0.28
C LEU A 252 -6.43 -8.41 -1.51
N THR A 253 -5.76 -8.51 -2.66
CA THR A 253 -6.26 -7.92 -3.92
C THR A 253 -7.57 -8.53 -4.36
N THR A 254 -7.71 -9.86 -4.27
CA THR A 254 -8.96 -10.56 -4.58
C THR A 254 -10.09 -10.14 -3.65
N ASN A 255 -9.81 -10.00 -2.35
CA ASN A 255 -10.79 -9.55 -1.37
C ASN A 255 -11.23 -8.10 -1.63
N ALA A 256 -10.29 -7.21 -1.94
CA ALA A 256 -10.61 -5.82 -2.31
C ALA A 256 -11.53 -5.76 -3.53
N VAL A 257 -11.23 -6.51 -4.59
CA VAL A 257 -12.08 -6.59 -5.80
C VAL A 257 -13.46 -7.16 -5.48
N ASN A 258 -13.54 -8.20 -4.65
CA ASN A 258 -14.82 -8.77 -4.25
C ASN A 258 -15.66 -7.78 -3.42
N ALA A 259 -15.04 -7.04 -2.50
CA ALA A 259 -15.71 -6.02 -1.71
C ALA A 259 -16.23 -4.86 -2.58
N ASP A 260 -15.45 -4.42 -3.56
CA ASP A 260 -15.86 -3.39 -4.52
C ASP A 260 -17.03 -3.86 -5.40
N ASN A 261 -17.00 -5.11 -5.87
CA ASN A 261 -18.08 -5.71 -6.63
C ASN A 261 -19.37 -5.85 -5.81
N GLU A 262 -19.26 -6.31 -4.55
CA GLU A 262 -20.40 -6.41 -3.62
C GLU A 262 -21.00 -5.02 -3.36
N THR A 263 -20.15 -4.01 -3.12
CA THR A 263 -20.58 -2.63 -2.86
C THR A 263 -21.30 -2.06 -4.08
N THR A 264 -20.75 -2.25 -5.28
CA THR A 264 -21.37 -1.79 -6.54
C THR A 264 -22.73 -2.45 -6.74
N ARG A 265 -22.82 -3.76 -6.52
CA ARG A 265 -24.09 -4.51 -6.61
C ARG A 265 -25.14 -3.98 -5.63
N LEU A 266 -24.77 -3.72 -4.37
CA LEU A 266 -25.68 -3.20 -3.35
C LEU A 266 -26.17 -1.78 -3.70
N ILE A 267 -25.30 -0.93 -4.27
CA ILE A 267 -25.68 0.41 -4.74
C ILE A 267 -26.69 0.31 -5.89
N GLU A 268 -26.45 -0.57 -6.85
CA GLU A 268 -27.38 -0.80 -7.98
C GLU A 268 -28.73 -1.32 -7.47
N GLU A 269 -28.73 -2.30 -6.57
CA GLU A 269 -29.97 -2.84 -5.96
C GLU A 269 -30.74 -1.78 -5.18
N SER A 270 -30.05 -0.97 -4.37
CA SER A 270 -30.66 0.17 -3.64
C SER A 270 -31.27 1.19 -4.60
N SER A 271 -30.56 1.56 -5.67
CA SER A 271 -31.06 2.49 -6.68
C SER A 271 -32.28 1.94 -7.44
N GLY A 272 -32.30 0.64 -7.72
CA GLY A 272 -33.43 -0.05 -8.34
C GLY A 272 -34.65 -0.08 -7.42
N LEU A 273 -34.46 -0.36 -6.13
CA LEU A 273 -35.54 -0.35 -5.14
C LEU A 273 -36.10 1.07 -4.92
N GLU A 274 -35.24 2.09 -4.87
CA GLU A 274 -35.68 3.49 -4.75
C GLU A 274 -36.51 3.93 -5.94
N THR A 275 -36.07 3.62 -7.17
CA THR A 275 -36.81 3.96 -8.39
C THR A 275 -38.14 3.22 -8.49
N GLN A 276 -38.18 1.92 -8.21
CA GLN A 276 -39.43 1.15 -8.16
C GLN A 276 -40.41 1.67 -7.10
N SER A 277 -39.89 1.99 -5.91
CA SER A 277 -40.66 2.56 -4.81
C SER A 277 -41.25 3.91 -5.19
N GLN A 278 -40.44 4.79 -5.78
CA GLN A 278 -40.87 6.12 -6.22
C GLN A 278 -41.91 6.05 -7.35
N GLU A 279 -41.76 5.13 -8.30
CA GLU A 279 -42.73 4.91 -9.36
C GLU A 279 -44.07 4.38 -8.80
N SER A 280 -44.01 3.43 -7.86
CA SER A 280 -45.18 2.89 -7.17
C SER A 280 -45.93 3.96 -6.38
N TYR A 281 -45.22 4.77 -5.59
CA TYR A 281 -45.82 5.89 -4.86
C TYR A 281 -46.39 6.95 -5.79
N SER A 282 -45.69 7.31 -6.87
CA SER A 282 -46.15 8.29 -7.85
C SER A 282 -47.44 7.83 -8.53
N LYS A 283 -47.51 6.55 -8.91
CA LYS A 283 -48.73 5.95 -9.48
C LYS A 283 -49.88 5.98 -8.48
N ARG A 284 -49.62 5.61 -7.22
CA ARG A 284 -50.64 5.61 -6.16
C ARG A 284 -51.14 7.02 -5.84
N ILE A 285 -50.26 8.03 -5.84
CA ILE A 285 -50.63 9.44 -5.73
C ILE A 285 -51.48 9.87 -6.94
N GLY A 286 -51.07 9.47 -8.15
CA GLY A 286 -51.82 9.70 -9.39
C GLY A 286 -53.23 9.11 -9.38
N ASP A 287 -53.45 7.98 -8.70
CA ASP A 287 -54.77 7.34 -8.56
C ASP A 287 -55.62 7.97 -7.45
N ILE A 288 -55.00 8.42 -6.35
CA ILE A 288 -55.71 8.96 -5.17
C ILE A 288 -56.09 10.43 -5.39
N MET A 289 -55.22 11.25 -5.99
CA MET A 289 -55.46 12.68 -6.15
C MET A 289 -56.76 12.99 -6.91
N PRO A 290 -57.09 12.32 -8.04
CA PRO A 290 -58.35 12.52 -8.74
C PRO A 290 -59.58 12.15 -7.89
N LYS A 291 -59.48 11.08 -7.08
CA LYS A 291 -60.56 10.67 -6.17
C LYS A 291 -60.80 11.70 -5.07
N ILE A 292 -59.74 12.29 -4.52
CA ILE A 292 -59.85 13.40 -3.56
C ILE A 292 -60.54 14.59 -4.21
N LEU A 293 -60.13 14.98 -5.41
CA LEU A 293 -60.75 16.09 -6.16
C LEU A 293 -62.23 15.81 -6.47
N GLU A 294 -62.57 14.57 -6.83
CA GLU A 294 -63.96 14.16 -7.07
C GLU A 294 -64.80 14.22 -5.78
N LEU A 295 -64.26 13.73 -4.66
CA LEU A 295 -64.93 13.82 -3.35
C LEU A 295 -65.10 15.28 -2.91
N GLN A 296 -64.10 16.14 -3.12
CA GLN A 296 -64.21 17.57 -2.84
C GLN A 296 -65.33 18.22 -3.66
N ARG A 297 -65.45 17.89 -4.96
CA ARG A 297 -66.57 18.35 -5.80
C ARG A 297 -67.93 17.85 -5.27
N LYS A 298 -68.04 16.56 -4.95
CA LYS A 298 -69.26 15.96 -4.39
C LYS A 298 -69.70 16.64 -3.08
N VAL A 299 -68.75 16.93 -2.19
CA VAL A 299 -69.03 17.65 -0.94
C VAL A 299 -69.50 19.07 -1.23
N ALA A 300 -68.84 19.80 -2.13
CA ALA A 300 -69.25 21.15 -2.51
C ALA A 300 -70.68 21.18 -3.10
N ASP A 301 -71.00 20.22 -3.97
CA ASP A 301 -72.34 20.07 -4.55
C ASP A 301 -73.41 19.75 -3.50
N LEU A 302 -73.12 18.87 -2.53
CA LEU A 302 -74.01 18.56 -1.43
C LEU A 302 -74.24 19.79 -0.52
N CYS A 303 -73.18 20.52 -0.19
CA CYS A 303 -73.30 21.76 0.58
C CYS A 303 -74.14 22.81 -0.15
N LYS A 304 -74.03 22.90 -1.48
CA LYS A 304 -74.85 23.80 -2.30
C LYS A 304 -76.32 23.36 -2.28
N LYS A 305 -76.60 22.09 -2.56
CA LYS A 305 -77.97 21.53 -2.52
C LYS A 305 -78.63 21.72 -1.15
N HIS A 306 -77.87 21.55 -0.06
CA HIS A 306 -78.36 21.79 1.28
C HIS A 306 -78.73 23.26 1.51
N ARG A 307 -77.87 24.20 1.08
CA ARG A 307 -78.18 25.64 1.16
C ARG A 307 -79.44 26.01 0.38
N ASP A 308 -79.58 25.51 -0.84
CA ASP A 308 -80.75 25.77 -1.70
C ASP A 308 -82.03 25.20 -1.04
N SER A 309 -81.97 23.97 -0.51
CA SER A 309 -83.08 23.34 0.22
C SER A 309 -83.49 24.14 1.47
N VAL A 310 -82.53 24.66 2.25
CA VAL A 310 -82.83 25.51 3.41
C VAL A 310 -83.55 26.79 2.99
N VAL A 311 -83.14 27.42 1.89
CA VAL A 311 -83.81 28.61 1.35
C VAL A 311 -85.25 28.30 0.93
N ASP A 312 -85.47 27.18 0.24
CA ASP A 312 -86.80 26.74 -0.18
C ASP A 312 -87.72 26.42 1.02
N ILE A 313 -87.21 25.73 2.03
CA ILE A 313 -87.94 25.45 3.27
C ILE A 313 -88.32 26.76 3.98
N GLN A 314 -87.39 27.72 4.09
CA GLN A 314 -87.69 29.02 4.68
C GLN A 314 -88.74 29.79 3.89
N ARG A 315 -88.69 29.73 2.55
CA ARG A 315 -89.68 30.36 1.67
C ARG A 315 -91.07 29.74 1.86
N ASN A 316 -91.15 28.41 1.93
CA ASN A 316 -92.38 27.68 2.17
C ASN A 316 -92.93 27.96 3.56
N LYS A 317 -92.09 27.97 4.60
CA LYS A 317 -92.47 28.38 5.96
C LYS A 317 -93.10 29.76 5.97
N ARG A 318 -92.47 30.77 5.37
CA ARG A 318 -93.03 32.13 5.28
C ARG A 318 -94.37 32.18 4.57
N ARG A 319 -94.55 31.41 3.49
CA ARG A 319 -95.83 31.29 2.77
C ARG A 319 -96.93 30.68 3.65
N SER A 320 -96.63 29.58 4.33
CA SER A 320 -97.59 28.91 5.23
C SER A 320 -97.94 29.80 6.43
N GLU A 321 -96.97 30.47 7.04
CA GLU A 321 -97.21 31.44 8.13
C GLU A 321 -98.13 32.58 7.67
N PHE A 322 -97.93 33.10 6.46
CA PHE A 322 -98.81 34.12 5.88
C PHE A 322 -100.22 33.59 5.63
N GLN A 323 -100.37 32.38 5.09
CA GLN A 323 -101.68 31.75 4.89
C GLN A 323 -102.43 31.54 6.22
N ILE A 324 -101.74 31.04 7.26
CA ILE A 324 -102.32 30.86 8.59
C ILE A 324 -102.77 32.19 9.18
N ARG A 325 -101.97 33.26 9.05
CA ARG A 325 -102.36 34.61 9.50
C ARG A 325 -103.62 35.10 8.79
N ASN A 326 -103.74 34.88 7.48
CA ASN A 326 -104.94 35.25 6.74
C ASN A 326 -106.16 34.42 7.16
N TRP A 327 -105.99 33.11 7.40
CA TRP A 327 -107.08 32.28 7.89
C TRP A 327 -107.56 32.69 9.27
N LEU A 328 -106.63 33.00 10.19
CA LEU A 328 -106.96 33.54 11.52
C LEU A 328 -107.72 34.86 11.39
N LYS A 329 -107.22 35.81 10.60
CA LYS A 329 -107.91 37.09 10.38
C LYS A 329 -109.34 36.89 9.85
N ASN A 330 -109.51 36.06 8.82
CA ASN A 330 -110.83 35.78 8.25
C ASN A 330 -111.74 34.99 9.21
N TYR A 331 -111.17 34.24 10.15
CA TYR A 331 -111.93 33.56 11.19
C TYR A 331 -112.40 34.56 12.26
N ASP A 332 -111.50 35.43 12.74
CA ASP A 332 -111.81 36.48 13.70
C ASP A 332 -112.88 37.44 13.17
N GLU A 333 -112.78 37.86 11.89
CA GLU A 333 -113.82 38.67 11.22
C GLU A 333 -115.19 37.98 11.23
N ARG A 334 -115.24 36.67 10.93
CA ARG A 334 -116.48 35.89 10.98
C ARG A 334 -117.03 35.74 12.40
N CYS A 335 -116.17 35.58 13.40
CA CYS A 335 -116.58 35.55 14.80
C CYS A 335 -117.22 36.88 15.22
N ILE A 336 -116.62 38.01 14.84
CA ILE A 336 -117.17 39.35 15.08
C ILE A 336 -118.56 39.50 14.42
N ASP A 337 -118.71 39.06 13.18
CA ASP A 337 -120.01 39.09 12.49
C ASP A 337 -121.07 38.24 13.19
N CYS A 338 -120.70 37.04 13.65
CA CYS A 338 -121.57 36.17 14.44
C CYS A 338 -121.96 36.80 15.78
N ASP A 339 -121.01 37.39 16.51
CA ASP A 339 -121.27 38.06 17.79
C ASP A 339 -122.22 39.26 17.61
N ASN A 340 -122.01 40.05 16.54
CA ASN A 340 -122.90 41.15 16.18
C ASN A 340 -124.33 40.65 15.84
N LEU A 341 -124.44 39.52 15.15
CA LEU A 341 -125.74 38.91 14.85
C LEU A 341 -126.42 38.40 16.13
N ILE A 342 -125.69 37.72 17.01
CA ILE A 342 -126.19 37.26 18.31
C ILE A 342 -126.68 38.45 19.12
N TYR A 343 -125.95 39.56 19.16
CA TYR A 343 -126.34 40.77 19.85
C TYR A 343 -127.66 41.34 19.32
N LYS A 344 -127.81 41.44 17.98
CA LYS A 344 -129.05 41.89 17.33
C LYS A 344 -130.24 40.99 17.66
N LEU A 345 -130.08 39.66 17.55
CA LEU A 345 -131.14 38.70 17.84
C LEU A 345 -131.55 38.72 19.32
N ARG A 346 -130.60 38.88 20.24
CA ARG A 346 -130.90 39.06 21.67
C ARG A 346 -131.70 40.33 21.92
N TYR A 347 -131.34 41.43 21.27
CA TYR A 347 -132.09 42.68 21.35
C TYR A 347 -133.54 42.54 20.84
N GLU A 348 -133.72 41.89 19.68
CA GLU A 348 -135.06 41.61 19.13
C GLU A 348 -135.90 40.69 20.03
N THR A 349 -135.25 39.70 20.64
CA THR A 349 -135.91 38.78 21.59
C THR A 349 -136.36 39.55 22.82
N ASN A 350 -135.52 40.39 23.42
CA ASN A 350 -135.89 41.23 24.56
C ASN A 350 -137.08 42.16 24.23
N ILE A 351 -137.07 42.84 23.08
CA ILE A 351 -138.22 43.66 22.64
C ILE A 351 -139.49 42.81 22.51
N SER A 352 -139.35 41.60 21.96
CA SER A 352 -140.49 40.70 21.77
C SER A 352 -141.02 40.20 23.12
N GLU A 353 -140.15 39.90 24.08
CA GLU A 353 -140.51 39.56 25.46
C GLU A 353 -141.25 40.73 26.14
N ASP A 354 -140.76 41.97 26.01
CA ASP A 354 -141.45 43.15 26.53
C ASP A 354 -142.85 43.31 25.92
N ARG A 355 -142.98 43.14 24.60
CA ARG A 355 -144.28 43.18 23.89
C ARG A 355 -145.22 42.08 24.37
N ILE A 356 -144.71 40.86 24.55
CA ILE A 356 -145.48 39.74 25.09
C ILE A 356 -145.93 40.07 26.52
N GLY A 357 -145.06 40.64 27.36
CA GLY A 357 -145.40 41.09 28.70
C GLY A 357 -146.53 42.12 28.72
N VAL A 358 -146.50 43.11 27.81
CA VAL A 358 -147.60 44.07 27.64
C VAL A 358 -148.90 43.37 27.25
N LEU A 359 -148.87 42.48 26.26
CA LEU A 359 -150.05 41.72 25.82
C LEU A 359 -150.61 40.82 26.93
N GLN A 360 -149.73 40.16 27.70
CA GLN A 360 -150.12 39.38 28.88
C GLN A 360 -150.79 40.26 29.94
N GLY A 361 -150.29 41.47 30.17
CA GLY A 361 -150.94 42.46 31.04
C GLY A 361 -152.36 42.80 30.57
N VAL A 362 -152.56 43.01 29.27
CA VAL A 362 -153.89 43.25 28.67
C VAL A 362 -154.80 42.04 28.84
N ILE A 363 -154.31 40.83 28.57
CA ILE A 363 -155.08 39.58 28.75
C ILE A 363 -155.48 39.40 30.21
N ASN A 364 -154.56 39.65 31.15
CA ASN A 364 -154.85 39.56 32.58
C ASN A 364 -155.90 40.58 33.02
N ALA A 365 -155.84 41.81 32.51
CA ALA A 365 -156.85 42.84 32.77
C ALA A 365 -158.22 42.45 32.19
N TYR A 366 -158.25 41.90 30.97
CA TYR A 366 -159.48 41.38 30.36
C TYR A 366 -160.06 40.22 31.17
N ASN A 367 -159.24 39.25 31.58
CA ASN A 367 -159.66 38.13 32.42
C ASN A 367 -160.21 38.63 33.77
N ALA A 368 -159.55 39.59 34.42
CA ALA A 368 -160.03 40.18 35.67
C ALA A 368 -161.37 40.91 35.49
N TYR A 369 -161.55 41.65 34.39
CA TYR A 369 -162.84 42.23 34.03
C TYR A 369 -163.91 41.16 33.81
N LEU A 370 -163.57 40.08 33.11
CA LEU A 370 -164.48 38.96 32.84
C LEU A 370 -164.91 38.29 34.13
N THR A 371 -163.97 38.02 35.05
CA THR A 371 -164.24 37.48 36.39
C THR A 371 -165.14 38.41 37.21
N LYS A 372 -164.91 39.73 37.16
CA LYS A 372 -165.77 40.72 37.83
C LYS A 372 -167.18 40.77 37.23
N ARG A 373 -167.29 40.60 35.92
CA ARG A 373 -168.58 40.57 35.22
C ARG A 373 -169.35 39.29 35.53
N THR A 374 -168.69 38.13 35.58
CA THR A 374 -169.31 36.86 35.99
C THR A 374 -169.76 36.93 37.44
N SER A 375 -168.94 37.47 38.36
CA SER A 375 -169.35 37.61 39.76
C SER A 375 -170.56 38.55 39.94
N GLN A 376 -170.62 39.66 39.18
CA GLN A 376 -171.80 40.54 39.17
C GLN A 376 -173.05 39.88 38.58
N HIS A 377 -172.88 38.98 37.61
CA HIS A 377 -173.99 38.20 37.06
C HIS A 377 -174.50 37.18 38.07
N GLU A 378 -173.60 36.45 38.74
CA GLU A 378 -173.94 35.52 39.83
C GLU A 378 -174.64 36.26 40.98
N GLU A 379 -174.15 37.43 41.38
CA GLU A 379 -174.77 38.25 42.43
C GLU A 379 -176.18 38.74 42.03
N LYS A 380 -176.39 39.11 40.76
CA LYS A 380 -177.73 39.46 40.24
C LYS A 380 -178.67 38.28 40.12
N GLU A 381 -178.19 37.12 39.69
CA GLU A 381 -178.99 35.89 39.68
C GLU A 381 -179.40 35.48 41.09
N GLU A 382 -178.51 35.63 42.08
CA GLU A 382 -178.81 35.37 43.48
C GLU A 382 -179.84 36.36 44.05
N VAL A 383 -179.73 37.65 43.74
CA VAL A 383 -180.76 38.66 44.08
C VAL A 383 -182.10 38.32 43.43
N LEU A 384 -182.12 37.89 42.17
CA LEU A 384 -183.34 37.47 41.48
C LEU A 384 -183.96 36.23 42.14
N ARG A 385 -183.13 35.27 42.56
CA ARG A 385 -183.55 34.07 43.29
C ARG A 385 -184.20 34.41 44.62
N GLN A 386 -183.58 35.30 45.39
CA GLN A 386 -184.14 35.78 46.66
C GLN A 386 -185.43 36.58 46.46
N PHE A 387 -185.53 37.36 45.39
CA PHE A 387 -186.76 38.07 45.03
C PHE A 387 -187.91 37.10 44.69
N MET A 388 -187.66 36.05 43.89
CA MET A 388 -188.67 35.05 43.52
C MET A 388 -189.23 34.27 44.72
N LEU A 389 -188.43 34.03 45.76
CA LEU A 389 -188.87 33.35 46.99
C LEU A 389 -189.79 34.18 47.88
N SER A 390 -189.89 35.49 47.67
CA SER A 390 -190.65 36.41 48.54
C SER A 390 -192.10 36.66 48.11
N TRP A 391 -192.56 36.08 46.99
CA TRP A 391 -193.84 36.43 46.34
C TRP A 391 -194.92 35.34 46.32
N GLU A 392 -194.76 34.21 47.02
CA GLU A 392 -195.85 33.22 47.17
C GLU A 392 -196.56 33.33 48.54
N LEU A 393 -197.84 33.76 48.50
CA LEU A 393 -198.84 33.70 49.57
C LEU A 393 -199.72 32.42 49.44
N PRO A 394 -200.21 31.81 50.54
CA PRO A 394 -200.89 30.50 50.52
C PRO A 394 -202.41 30.57 50.25
N PRO A 395 -203.02 29.59 49.55
CA PRO A 395 -204.47 29.43 49.54
C PRO A 395 -204.99 28.07 50.07
N VAL A 396 -205.90 28.19 51.05
CA VAL A 396 -207.16 27.46 51.34
C VAL A 396 -207.43 26.11 50.63
N VAL A 397 -207.78 25.10 51.44
CA VAL A 397 -208.27 23.75 51.10
C VAL A 397 -209.72 23.78 50.57
N TYR A 398 -210.04 23.02 49.51
CA TYR A 398 -211.36 22.42 49.30
C TYR A 398 -211.25 21.07 48.54
N GLU A 399 -211.95 20.06 49.07
CA GLU A 399 -212.17 18.75 48.46
C GLU A 399 -213.07 18.82 47.23
N THR A 400 -212.78 17.99 46.22
CA THR A 400 -213.81 17.25 45.47
C THR A 400 -213.21 15.95 44.96
N GLN A 401 -213.84 14.83 45.34
CA GLN A 401 -213.71 13.53 44.71
C GLN A 401 -214.07 13.62 43.22
N HIS A 402 -213.35 12.92 42.34
CA HIS A 402 -213.94 12.03 41.34
C HIS A 402 -212.87 11.14 40.70
N LYS A 403 -213.13 9.83 40.80
CA LYS A 403 -212.97 8.77 39.78
C LYS A 403 -212.66 9.31 38.36
N GLU A 404 -211.81 8.68 37.55
CA GLU A 404 -211.84 7.27 37.18
C GLU A 404 -210.54 6.82 36.48
N PHE A 405 -210.34 5.50 36.45
CA PHE A 405 -209.24 4.75 35.85
C PHE A 405 -209.06 4.99 34.33
N GLY A 406 -207.80 4.97 33.90
CA GLY A 406 -207.32 4.89 32.52
C GLY A 406 -205.80 4.76 32.48
#